data_AF-A0A7C6K6S2-F1
#
_entry.id   AF-A0A7C6K6S2-F1
#
_cell.length_a   1.000
_cell.length_b   1.000
_cell.length_c   1.000
_cell.angle_alpha   90.00
_cell.angle_beta   90.00
_cell.angle_gamma   90.00
#
_symmetry.space_group_name_H-M   'P 1'
#
loop_
_entity.id
_entity.type
_entity.pdbx_description
1 polymer ?
#
loop_
_entity_poly.entity_id
_entity_poly.type
_entity_poly.pdbx_seq_one_letter_code
_entity_poly.pdbx_strand_id
1 'polypeptide(L)'
;MKKWDQKQGSHLRELFKQYRPGKSIRGIASEAGVNHSNLSRVLRGELTPSENMLKSLASIGIPVPIENNTQNELTATDMALLNFDGESCPAWQFTIKTVMQIYDNDGSNSIKNNLSNNTNSSTAVTTSSYPKLVESITVFFILGKLVSPAIITGFTLSLMNFNKEQLHHWLTAQAGKDPMARRLLFHATLFAIDPFAYTIEGGLLQIDQAVHFEKPDICIDTPLFGVRFVRQYHKELGQ
;
A
#
# COMPACT_ATOMS: atom_id res chain seq x y z
N MET A 1 -18.45 -5.98 -13.69
CA MET A 1 -17.13 -6.61 -13.95
C MET A 1 -16.67 -6.21 -15.35
N LYS A 2 -15.50 -5.58 -15.50
CA LYS A 2 -14.87 -5.40 -16.83
C LYS A 2 -14.64 -6.81 -17.42
N LYS A 3 -14.93 -7.00 -18.70
CA LYS A 3 -14.88 -8.30 -19.36
C LYS A 3 -13.44 -8.82 -19.36
N TRP A 4 -13.20 -10.02 -18.84
CA TRP A 4 -11.89 -10.65 -18.92
C TRP A 4 -11.60 -11.02 -20.37
N ASP A 5 -10.48 -10.54 -20.92
CA ASP A 5 -10.16 -10.66 -22.34
C ASP A 5 -8.82 -11.37 -22.59
N GLN A 6 -8.48 -11.53 -23.86
CA GLN A 6 -7.26 -12.23 -24.28
C GLN A 6 -5.98 -11.48 -23.88
N LYS A 7 -6.02 -10.14 -23.77
CA LYS A 7 -4.88 -9.36 -23.25
C LYS A 7 -4.72 -9.63 -21.76
N GLN A 8 -5.84 -9.64 -21.04
CA GLN A 8 -6.09 -10.20 -19.71
C GLN A 8 -5.27 -11.47 -19.43
N GLY A 9 -5.65 -12.51 -20.18
CA GLY A 9 -5.06 -13.84 -20.08
C GLY A 9 -3.59 -13.91 -20.54
N SER A 10 -3.19 -13.12 -21.54
CA SER A 10 -1.80 -13.08 -22.02
C SER A 10 -0.87 -12.46 -20.99
N HIS A 11 -1.30 -11.37 -20.35
CA HIS A 11 -0.56 -10.75 -19.26
C HIS A 11 -0.38 -11.72 -18.09
N LEU A 12 -1.44 -12.41 -17.66
CA LEU A 12 -1.34 -13.45 -16.62
C LEU A 12 -0.36 -14.58 -17.02
N ARG A 13 -0.30 -14.94 -18.29
CA ARG A 13 0.67 -15.92 -18.81
C ARG A 13 2.11 -15.41 -18.73
N GLU A 14 2.35 -14.13 -18.97
CA GLU A 14 3.67 -13.52 -18.79
C GLU A 14 4.08 -13.52 -17.32
N LEU A 15 3.16 -13.20 -16.41
CA LEU A 15 3.38 -13.31 -14.98
C LEU A 15 3.76 -14.76 -14.61
N PHE A 16 3.10 -15.76 -15.19
CA PHE A 16 3.46 -17.17 -14.92
C PHE A 16 4.90 -17.49 -15.34
N LYS A 17 5.34 -16.98 -16.49
CA LYS A 17 6.73 -17.17 -16.95
C LYS A 17 7.73 -16.45 -16.06
N GLN A 18 7.38 -15.24 -15.59
CA GLN A 18 8.23 -14.41 -14.76
C GLN A 18 8.38 -14.96 -13.34
N TYR A 19 7.29 -15.39 -12.72
CA TYR A 19 7.24 -15.77 -11.31
C TYR A 19 7.32 -17.28 -11.07
N ARG A 20 7.11 -18.10 -12.11
CA ARG A 20 7.28 -19.56 -12.07
C ARG A 20 8.07 -20.04 -13.30
N PRO A 21 9.32 -19.59 -13.47
CA PRO A 21 10.13 -19.95 -14.63
C PRO A 21 10.27 -21.47 -14.75
N GLY A 22 10.09 -21.98 -15.97
CA GLY A 22 10.20 -23.42 -16.26
C GLY A 22 9.02 -24.28 -15.80
N LYS A 23 8.04 -23.75 -15.04
CA LYS A 23 6.84 -24.52 -14.70
C LYS A 23 5.80 -24.48 -15.82
N SER A 24 5.19 -25.63 -16.07
CA SER A 24 4.04 -25.72 -16.99
C SER A 24 2.78 -25.14 -16.34
N ILE A 25 1.80 -24.73 -17.15
CA ILE A 25 0.48 -24.27 -16.66
C ILE A 25 -0.18 -25.34 -15.79
N ARG A 26 0.00 -26.63 -16.13
CA ARG A 26 -0.49 -27.75 -15.30
C ARG A 26 0.22 -27.81 -13.94
N GLY A 27 1.54 -27.61 -13.90
CA GLY A 27 2.30 -27.55 -12.66
C GLY A 27 1.84 -26.40 -11.77
N ILE A 28 1.65 -25.21 -12.35
CA ILE A 28 1.13 -24.02 -11.66
C ILE A 28 -0.28 -24.27 -11.12
N ALA A 29 -1.16 -24.85 -11.94
CA ALA A 29 -2.53 -25.17 -11.52
C ALA A 29 -2.56 -26.15 -10.33
N SER A 30 -1.72 -27.18 -10.38
CA SER A 30 -1.59 -28.16 -9.31
C SER A 30 -1.06 -27.53 -8.02
N GLU A 31 -0.06 -26.66 -8.11
CA GLU A 31 0.53 -25.96 -6.97
C GLU A 31 -0.50 -25.03 -6.31
N ALA A 32 -1.28 -24.30 -7.11
CA ALA A 32 -2.33 -23.41 -6.64
C ALA A 32 -3.60 -24.14 -6.16
N GLY A 33 -3.71 -25.44 -6.38
CA GLY A 33 -4.94 -26.19 -6.11
C GLY A 33 -6.12 -25.76 -6.99
N VAL A 34 -5.86 -25.25 -8.20
CA VAL A 34 -6.89 -24.79 -9.14
C VAL A 34 -7.05 -25.77 -10.31
N ASN A 35 -8.25 -25.81 -10.88
CA ASN A 35 -8.51 -26.67 -12.02
C ASN A 35 -7.73 -26.18 -13.27
N HIS A 36 -6.86 -27.03 -13.80
CA HIS A 36 -6.03 -26.73 -14.99
C HIS A 36 -6.85 -26.31 -16.23
N SER A 37 -8.01 -26.93 -16.45
CA SER A 37 -8.87 -26.58 -17.59
C SER A 37 -9.43 -25.17 -17.45
N ASN A 38 -9.93 -24.83 -16.27
CA ASN A 38 -10.43 -23.48 -15.98
C ASN A 38 -9.31 -22.45 -16.09
N LEU A 39 -8.12 -22.73 -15.53
CA LEU A 39 -6.98 -21.84 -15.64
C LEU A 39 -6.55 -21.63 -17.10
N SER A 40 -6.53 -22.70 -17.91
CA SER A 40 -6.21 -22.61 -19.34
C SER A 40 -7.19 -21.73 -20.11
N ARG A 41 -8.49 -21.82 -19.79
CA ARG A 41 -9.53 -20.97 -20.39
C ARG A 41 -9.39 -19.51 -19.96
N VAL A 42 -9.06 -19.25 -18.69
CA VAL A 42 -8.73 -17.91 -18.18
C VAL A 42 -7.57 -17.31 -18.95
N LEU A 43 -6.48 -18.06 -19.15
CA LEU A 43 -5.31 -17.61 -19.90
C LEU A 43 -5.60 -17.33 -21.40
N ARG A 44 -6.69 -17.88 -21.95
CA ARG A 44 -7.13 -17.59 -23.33
C ARG A 44 -8.17 -16.47 -23.41
N GLY A 45 -8.61 -15.92 -22.29
CA GLY A 45 -9.70 -14.92 -22.26
C GLY A 45 -11.10 -15.53 -22.45
N GLU A 46 -11.25 -16.85 -22.35
CA GLU A 46 -12.51 -17.59 -22.56
C GLU A 46 -13.35 -17.73 -21.28
N LEU A 47 -12.74 -17.44 -20.12
CA LEU A 47 -13.35 -17.56 -18.81
C LEU A 47 -12.84 -16.42 -17.93
N THR A 48 -13.74 -15.75 -17.22
CA THR A 48 -13.36 -14.80 -16.17
C THR A 48 -12.85 -15.59 -14.96
N PRO A 49 -11.66 -15.28 -14.40
CA PRO A 49 -11.15 -15.96 -13.22
C PRO A 49 -12.08 -15.72 -12.03
N SER A 50 -12.28 -16.75 -11.20
CA SER A 50 -12.98 -16.55 -9.93
C SER A 50 -12.05 -15.93 -8.90
N GLU A 51 -12.60 -15.20 -7.94
CA GLU A 51 -11.83 -14.64 -6.82
C GLU A 51 -11.01 -15.71 -6.08
N ASN A 52 -11.60 -16.90 -5.87
CA ASN A 52 -10.89 -18.03 -5.27
C ASN A 52 -9.69 -18.50 -6.11
N MET A 53 -9.82 -18.51 -7.44
CA MET A 53 -8.69 -18.84 -8.32
C MET A 53 -7.58 -17.79 -8.20
N LEU A 54 -7.93 -16.50 -8.15
CA LEU A 54 -6.95 -15.44 -7.98
C LEU A 54 -6.26 -15.53 -6.61
N LYS A 55 -7.00 -15.78 -5.53
CA LYS A 55 -6.41 -16.01 -4.19
C LYS A 55 -5.48 -17.22 -4.17
N SER A 56 -5.88 -18.32 -4.81
CA SER A 56 -5.06 -19.53 -4.95
C SER A 56 -3.79 -19.31 -5.79
N LEU A 57 -3.85 -18.45 -6.82
CA LEU A 57 -2.66 -18.08 -7.59
C LEU A 57 -1.75 -17.13 -6.78
N ALA A 58 -2.33 -16.21 -6.02
CA ALA A 58 -1.60 -15.33 -5.13
C ALA A 58 -0.85 -16.10 -4.03
N SER A 59 -1.48 -17.12 -3.44
CA SER A 59 -0.88 -17.93 -2.37
C SER A 59 0.34 -18.72 -2.82
N ILE A 60 0.42 -19.04 -4.11
CA ILE A 60 1.61 -19.66 -4.71
C ILE A 60 2.52 -18.63 -5.33
N GLY A 61 2.52 -17.40 -4.83
CA GLY A 61 3.42 -16.38 -5.33
C GLY A 61 3.30 -16.20 -6.85
N ILE A 62 2.09 -15.96 -7.35
CA ILE A 62 1.85 -15.29 -8.65
C ILE A 62 1.03 -14.02 -8.41
N PRO A 63 1.49 -12.82 -8.78
CA PRO A 63 0.74 -11.60 -8.51
C PRO A 63 -0.54 -11.65 -9.35
N VAL A 64 -1.67 -11.38 -8.71
CA VAL A 64 -2.97 -11.42 -9.40
C VAL A 64 -3.47 -10.02 -9.65
N PRO A 65 -4.03 -9.76 -10.84
CA PRO A 65 -4.67 -8.49 -11.11
C PRO A 65 -5.82 -8.30 -10.11
N ILE A 66 -5.70 -7.26 -9.29
CA ILE A 66 -6.75 -6.88 -8.36
C ILE A 66 -7.83 -6.20 -9.18
N GLU A 67 -9.03 -6.79 -9.23
CA GLU A 67 -10.13 -6.32 -10.09
C GLU A 67 -10.57 -4.86 -9.79
N ASN A 68 -10.24 -4.36 -8.59
CA ASN A 68 -10.48 -2.98 -8.15
C ASN A 68 -9.26 -2.05 -8.32
N ASN A 69 -8.14 -2.55 -8.85
CA ASN A 69 -6.97 -1.73 -9.11
C ASN A 69 -7.16 -1.03 -10.45
N THR A 70 -7.95 0.05 -10.42
CA THR A 70 -8.14 1.03 -11.49
C THR A 70 -6.87 1.85 -11.76
N GLN A 71 -5.69 1.30 -11.49
CA GLN A 71 -4.40 1.87 -11.84
C GLN A 71 -4.27 2.18 -13.34
N ASN A 72 -4.93 1.39 -14.20
CA ASN A 72 -5.02 1.69 -15.63
C ASN A 72 -5.81 2.98 -15.96
N GLU A 73 -6.42 3.62 -14.96
CA GLU A 73 -7.08 4.92 -15.05
C GLU A 73 -6.20 6.07 -14.52
N LEU A 74 -4.98 5.77 -14.04
CA LEU A 74 -4.00 6.77 -13.66
C LEU A 74 -3.37 7.41 -14.89
N THR A 75 -3.36 8.73 -14.89
CA THR A 75 -2.69 9.52 -15.92
C THR A 75 -1.18 9.53 -15.67
N ALA A 76 -0.39 9.90 -16.68
CA ALA A 76 1.05 10.10 -16.52
C ALA A 76 1.37 11.12 -15.40
N THR A 77 0.49 12.11 -15.20
CA THR A 77 0.58 13.08 -14.11
C THR A 77 0.44 12.42 -12.75
N ASP A 78 -0.46 11.45 -12.60
CA ASP A 78 -0.64 10.73 -11.34
C ASP A 78 0.56 9.84 -11.01
N MET A 79 1.11 9.19 -12.04
CA MET A 79 2.32 8.38 -11.88
C MET A 79 3.51 9.24 -11.43
N ALA A 80 3.61 10.50 -11.88
CA ALA A 80 4.63 11.43 -11.42
C ALA A 80 4.45 11.83 -9.94
N LEU A 81 3.21 11.99 -9.47
CA LEU A 81 2.92 12.28 -8.05
C LEU A 81 3.32 11.13 -7.12
N LEU A 82 3.23 9.90 -7.63
CA LEU A 82 3.46 8.65 -6.90
C LEU A 82 4.85 8.07 -7.13
N ASN A 83 5.71 8.77 -7.86
CA ASN A 83 7.06 8.31 -8.09
C ASN A 83 7.91 8.50 -6.82
N PHE A 84 8.23 7.41 -6.12
CA PHE A 84 9.09 7.43 -4.93
C PHE A 84 10.59 7.58 -5.25
N ASP A 85 10.94 7.90 -6.51
CA ASP A 85 12.30 8.25 -6.94
C ASP A 85 12.69 9.69 -6.51
N GLY A 86 12.78 9.94 -5.21
CA GLY A 86 13.35 11.19 -4.70
C GLY A 86 12.68 11.74 -3.44
N GLU A 87 13.46 12.45 -2.62
CA GLU A 87 12.98 13.02 -1.35
C GLU A 87 11.97 14.16 -1.57
N SER A 88 11.92 14.74 -2.77
CA SER A 88 10.98 15.80 -3.14
C SER A 88 9.67 15.29 -3.72
N CYS A 89 9.42 13.97 -3.78
CA CYS A 89 8.24 13.49 -4.47
C CYS A 89 6.94 13.84 -3.72
N PRO A 90 5.84 14.18 -4.43
CA PRO A 90 4.60 14.65 -3.80
C PRO A 90 3.98 13.66 -2.82
N ALA A 91 3.99 12.35 -3.15
CA ALA A 91 3.48 11.31 -2.25
C ALA A 91 4.30 11.23 -0.94
N TRP A 92 5.61 11.41 -1.01
CA TRP A 92 6.46 11.41 0.19
C TRP A 92 6.29 12.66 1.04
N GLN A 93 6.20 13.84 0.41
CA GLN A 93 5.92 15.10 1.10
C GLN A 93 4.55 15.09 1.77
N PHE A 94 3.54 14.51 1.11
CA PHE A 94 2.24 14.21 1.71
C PHE A 94 2.40 13.32 2.95
N THR A 95 3.15 12.22 2.83
CA THR A 95 3.38 11.27 3.94
C THR A 95 3.96 11.99 5.16
N ILE A 96 5.03 12.77 4.99
CA ILE A 96 5.65 13.53 6.08
C ILE A 96 4.63 14.46 6.72
N LYS A 97 3.93 15.28 5.92
CA LYS A 97 2.95 16.23 6.43
C LYS A 97 1.86 15.54 7.24
N THR A 98 1.29 14.46 6.74
CA THR A 98 0.22 13.72 7.41
C THR A 98 0.70 13.07 8.71
N VAL A 99 1.87 12.43 8.72
CA VAL A 99 2.44 11.83 9.94
C VAL A 99 2.64 12.89 11.03
N MET A 100 3.21 14.04 10.67
CA MET A 100 3.42 15.15 11.61
C MET A 100 2.11 15.75 12.11
N GLN A 101 1.08 15.86 11.26
CA GLN A 101 -0.25 16.33 11.67
C GLN A 101 -0.93 15.37 12.66
N ILE A 102 -0.83 14.05 12.43
CA ILE A 102 -1.37 13.04 13.35
C ILE A 102 -0.67 13.13 14.70
N TYR A 103 0.67 13.26 14.71
CA TYR A 103 1.46 13.45 15.92
C TYR A 103 1.03 14.70 16.71
N ASP A 104 0.92 15.85 16.03
CA ASP A 104 0.54 17.12 16.65
C ASP A 104 -0.88 17.09 17.23
N ASN A 105 -1.83 16.45 16.52
CA ASN A 105 -3.22 16.34 16.97
C ASN A 105 -3.35 15.49 18.24
N ASP A 106 -2.58 14.41 18.37
CA ASP A 106 -2.61 13.54 19.54
C ASP A 106 -1.96 14.22 20.78
N GLY A 107 -0.85 14.95 20.56
CA GLY A 107 -0.25 15.80 21.59
C GLY A 107 -1.17 16.93 22.06
N SER A 108 -1.94 17.52 21.14
CA SER A 108 -2.98 18.52 21.45
C SER A 108 -4.14 17.92 22.24
N ASN A 109 -4.58 16.70 21.92
CA ASN A 109 -5.69 16.04 22.64
C ASN A 109 -5.30 15.62 24.07
N SER A 110 -4.01 15.32 24.30
CA SER A 110 -3.47 15.16 25.66
C SER A 110 -3.49 16.47 26.49
N ILE A 111 -3.43 17.64 25.84
CA ILE A 111 -3.43 18.96 26.50
C ILE A 111 -4.84 19.56 26.57
N LYS A 112 -5.76 19.15 25.68
CA LYS A 112 -7.13 19.68 25.55
C LYS A 112 -8.18 19.07 26.48
N ASN A 113 -7.80 18.24 27.45
CA ASN A 113 -8.72 17.91 28.55
C ASN A 113 -9.04 19.10 29.47
N ASN A 114 -8.54 20.31 29.19
CA ASN A 114 -8.86 21.50 29.98
C ASN A 114 -9.35 22.73 29.22
N LEU A 115 -9.65 22.72 27.92
CA LEU A 115 -10.32 23.89 27.32
C LEU A 115 -11.23 23.48 26.16
N SER A 116 -12.52 23.40 26.47
CA SER A 116 -13.59 23.44 25.48
C SER A 116 -13.54 24.78 24.76
N ASN A 117 -13.43 24.77 23.42
CA ASN A 117 -14.27 25.66 22.62
C ASN A 117 -14.43 25.17 21.19
N ASN A 118 -15.68 25.32 20.77
CA ASN A 118 -16.30 24.85 19.55
C ASN A 118 -15.81 25.68 18.35
N THR A 119 -15.39 25.04 17.25
CA THR A 119 -15.36 25.71 15.93
C THR A 119 -15.49 24.67 14.84
N ASN A 120 -16.59 24.79 14.09
CA ASN A 120 -16.92 23.94 12.95
C ASN A 120 -15.95 24.19 11.80
N SER A 121 -15.00 23.28 11.56
CA SER A 121 -14.33 23.12 10.27
C SER A 121 -14.69 21.75 9.70
N SER A 122 -15.38 21.75 8.56
CA SER A 122 -15.78 20.56 7.81
C SER A 122 -14.58 19.96 7.03
N THR A 123 -13.53 19.60 7.73
CA THR A 123 -12.52 18.65 7.26
C THR A 123 -12.88 17.31 7.86
N ALA A 124 -13.01 16.27 7.04
CA ALA A 124 -13.25 14.92 7.51
C ALA A 124 -12.24 14.61 8.62
N VAL A 125 -12.72 14.55 9.86
CA VAL A 125 -11.90 14.39 11.05
C VAL A 125 -11.31 13.00 10.96
N THR A 126 -10.06 12.92 10.51
CA THR A 126 -9.25 11.71 10.62
C THR A 126 -9.11 11.41 12.10
N THR A 127 -9.87 10.42 12.57
CA THR A 127 -9.81 9.87 13.94
C THR A 127 -8.59 8.97 14.12
N SER A 128 -7.50 9.27 13.42
CA SER A 128 -6.25 8.52 13.50
C SER A 128 -5.38 9.09 14.63
N SER A 129 -4.99 8.21 15.55
CA SER A 129 -4.10 8.55 16.66
C SER A 129 -2.66 8.15 16.33
N TYR A 130 -1.70 8.77 17.01
CA TYR A 130 -0.28 8.48 16.82
C TYR A 130 0.07 7.01 17.16
N PRO A 131 -0.45 6.40 18.24
CA PRO A 131 -0.27 4.97 18.50
C PRO A 131 -0.74 4.07 17.35
N LYS A 132 -1.92 4.34 16.78
CA LYS A 132 -2.45 3.57 15.63
C LYS A 132 -1.58 3.72 14.39
N LEU A 133 -1.04 4.91 14.15
CA LEU A 133 -0.08 5.15 13.07
C LEU A 133 1.21 4.36 13.30
N VAL A 134 1.77 4.37 14.52
CA VAL A 134 2.97 3.61 14.86
C VAL A 134 2.74 2.10 14.72
N GLU A 135 1.59 1.58 15.16
CA GLU A 135 1.19 0.19 14.94
C GLU A 135 1.09 -0.15 13.44
N SER A 136 0.48 0.74 12.64
CA SER A 136 0.37 0.55 11.20
C SER A 136 1.75 0.53 10.53
N ILE A 137 2.63 1.47 10.85
CA ILE A 137 4.02 1.50 10.35
C ILE A 137 4.73 0.20 10.72
N THR A 138 4.62 -0.21 11.98
CA THR A 138 5.21 -1.44 12.52
C THR A 138 4.75 -2.68 11.73
N VAL A 139 3.44 -2.86 11.53
CA VAL A 139 2.86 -3.99 10.80
C VAL A 139 3.34 -4.02 9.36
N PHE A 140 3.38 -2.87 8.68
CA PHE A 140 3.79 -2.80 7.28
C PHE A 140 5.27 -3.11 7.07
N PHE A 141 6.14 -2.81 8.04
CA PHE A 141 7.56 -3.20 8.00
C PHE A 141 7.77 -4.70 8.27
N ILE A 142 6.92 -5.35 9.10
CA ILE A 142 6.90 -6.82 9.25
C ILE A 142 6.52 -7.44 7.91
N LEU A 143 5.41 -6.97 7.35
CA LEU A 143 4.87 -7.50 6.12
C LEU A 143 5.86 -7.28 4.97
N GLY A 144 6.46 -6.10 4.83
CA GLY A 144 7.48 -5.86 3.81
C GLY A 144 8.74 -6.74 3.91
N LYS A 145 8.86 -7.64 4.89
CA LYS A 145 10.03 -8.48 5.22
C LYS A 145 11.32 -7.68 5.37
N LEU A 146 11.22 -6.36 5.55
CA LEU A 146 12.37 -5.48 5.68
C LEU A 146 13.09 -5.73 7.01
N VAL A 147 12.34 -6.12 8.03
CA VAL A 147 12.84 -6.18 9.40
C VAL A 147 12.19 -7.34 10.15
N SER A 148 12.95 -8.04 10.99
CA SER A 148 12.41 -9.13 11.82
C SER A 148 11.44 -8.62 12.91
N PRO A 149 10.48 -9.44 13.38
CA PRO A 149 9.54 -9.03 14.43
C PRO A 149 10.19 -8.49 15.71
N ALA A 150 11.36 -9.02 16.10
CA ALA A 150 12.08 -8.60 17.31
C ALA A 150 12.66 -7.19 17.20
N ILE A 151 13.26 -6.85 16.05
CA ILE A 151 13.77 -5.49 15.78
C ILE A 151 12.59 -4.51 15.68
N ILE A 152 11.46 -4.99 15.14
CA ILE A 152 10.26 -4.20 15.00
C ILE A 152 9.67 -3.80 16.34
N THR A 153 9.69 -4.64 17.36
CA THR A 153 9.27 -4.23 18.72
C THR A 153 10.10 -3.07 19.27
N GLY A 154 11.43 -3.12 19.10
CA GLY A 154 12.31 -2.01 19.49
C GLY A 154 12.07 -0.74 18.67
N PHE A 155 11.73 -0.92 17.39
CA PHE A 155 11.39 0.18 16.49
C PHE A 155 10.04 0.84 16.85
N THR A 156 9.00 0.05 17.16
CA THR A 156 7.71 0.54 17.69
C THR A 156 7.91 1.36 18.95
N LEU A 157 8.67 0.82 19.91
CA LEU A 157 9.00 1.52 21.16
C LEU A 157 9.74 2.83 20.88
N SER A 158 10.67 2.83 19.95
CA SER A 158 11.41 4.04 19.57
C SER A 158 10.46 5.10 19.00
N LEU A 159 9.62 4.72 18.03
CA LEU A 159 8.63 5.62 17.44
C LEU A 159 7.64 6.18 18.47
N MET A 160 7.12 5.34 19.37
CA MET A 160 6.21 5.79 20.44
C MET A 160 6.84 6.84 21.37
N ASN A 161 8.17 6.86 21.49
CA ASN A 161 8.90 7.75 22.40
C ASN A 161 9.61 8.91 21.68
N PHE A 162 9.56 8.99 20.35
CA PHE A 162 10.16 10.10 19.63
C PHE A 162 9.43 11.40 19.97
N ASN A 163 10.22 12.44 20.25
CA ASN A 163 9.70 13.81 20.21
C ASN A 163 9.52 14.27 18.75
N LYS A 164 8.87 15.43 18.56
CA LYS A 164 8.54 15.96 17.24
C LYS A 164 9.77 16.11 16.32
N GLU A 165 10.88 16.60 16.85
CA GLU A 165 12.12 16.82 16.09
C GLU A 165 12.77 15.50 15.70
N GLN A 166 12.81 14.54 16.62
CA GLN A 166 13.33 13.19 16.38
C GLN A 166 12.51 12.46 15.32
N LEU A 167 11.17 12.56 15.38
CA LEU A 167 10.29 11.96 14.37
C LEU A 167 10.50 12.60 12.99
N HIS A 168 10.54 13.93 12.92
CA HIS A 168 10.78 14.63 11.66
C HIS A 168 12.17 14.32 11.08
N HIS A 169 13.20 14.28 11.92
CA HIS A 169 14.55 13.89 11.52
C HIS A 169 14.59 12.45 11.03
N TRP A 170 13.95 11.52 11.74
CA TRP A 170 13.87 10.12 11.32
C TRP A 170 13.21 9.97 9.95
N LEU A 171 12.09 10.65 9.72
CA LEU A 171 11.42 10.67 8.42
C LEU A 171 12.36 11.19 7.32
N THR A 172 12.96 12.36 7.52
CA THR A 172 13.71 13.05 6.45
C THR A 172 15.13 12.50 6.22
N ALA A 173 15.84 12.13 7.27
CA ALA A 173 17.25 11.75 7.21
C ALA A 173 17.49 10.23 7.18
N GLN A 174 16.51 9.42 7.60
CA GLN A 174 16.63 7.95 7.61
C GLN A 174 15.65 7.31 6.64
N ALA A 175 14.35 7.39 6.92
CA ALA A 175 13.35 6.70 6.12
C ALA A 175 13.27 7.23 4.68
N GLY A 176 13.47 8.55 4.49
CA GLY A 176 13.44 9.20 3.17
C GLY A 176 14.55 8.74 2.21
N LYS A 177 15.61 8.09 2.71
CA LYS A 177 16.75 7.63 1.89
C LYS A 177 16.48 6.32 1.14
N ASP A 178 15.50 5.54 1.59
CA ASP A 178 15.14 4.25 0.99
C ASP A 178 13.79 4.36 0.24
N PRO A 179 13.75 4.13 -1.09
CA PRO A 179 12.50 4.09 -1.87
C PRO A 179 11.44 3.14 -1.30
N MET A 180 11.83 1.97 -0.81
CA MET A 180 10.91 0.98 -0.26
C MET A 180 10.36 1.44 1.09
N ALA A 181 11.21 1.99 1.96
CA ALA A 181 10.77 2.54 3.23
C ALA A 181 9.75 3.68 3.03
N ARG A 182 10.00 4.58 2.06
CA ARG A 182 9.04 5.64 1.71
C ARG A 182 7.71 5.08 1.24
N ARG A 183 7.72 4.08 0.36
CA ARG A 183 6.51 3.44 -0.16
C ARG A 183 5.72 2.77 0.96
N LEU A 184 6.37 1.97 1.80
CA LEU A 184 5.70 1.31 2.92
C LEU A 184 5.14 2.31 3.95
N LEU A 185 5.88 3.38 4.25
CA LEU A 185 5.39 4.45 5.13
C LEU A 185 4.19 5.19 4.54
N PHE A 186 4.20 5.43 3.24
CA PHE A 186 3.04 5.99 2.55
C PHE A 186 1.82 5.08 2.69
N HIS A 187 1.96 3.76 2.44
CA HIS A 187 0.86 2.82 2.62
C HIS A 187 0.40 2.67 4.07
N ALA A 188 1.31 2.66 5.04
CA ALA A 188 0.98 2.67 6.46
C ALA A 188 0.19 3.94 6.84
N THR A 189 0.56 5.09 6.27
CA THR A 189 -0.14 6.36 6.46
C THR A 189 -1.54 6.31 5.85
N LEU A 190 -1.70 5.78 4.64
CA LEU A 190 -3.01 5.58 4.02
C LEU A 190 -3.92 4.65 4.85
N PHE A 191 -3.37 3.55 5.36
CA PHE A 191 -4.11 2.63 6.24
C PHE A 191 -4.49 3.29 7.56
N ALA A 192 -3.61 4.12 8.12
CA ALA A 192 -3.92 4.88 9.34
C ALA A 192 -5.00 5.95 9.13
N ILE A 193 -5.08 6.57 7.94
CA ILE A 193 -6.12 7.53 7.58
C ILE A 193 -7.48 6.83 7.45
N ASP A 194 -7.56 5.79 6.63
CA ASP A 194 -8.79 5.07 6.34
C ASP A 194 -8.51 3.57 6.09
N PRO A 195 -8.56 2.74 7.15
CA PRO A 195 -8.28 1.32 7.03
C PRO A 195 -9.35 0.58 6.22
N PHE A 196 -10.59 1.09 6.20
CA PHE A 196 -11.68 0.48 5.44
C PHE A 196 -11.50 0.70 3.94
N ALA A 197 -11.29 1.95 3.51
CA ALA A 197 -11.01 2.26 2.11
C ALA A 197 -9.74 1.53 1.62
N TYR A 198 -8.69 1.51 2.44
CA TYR A 198 -7.46 0.79 2.13
C TYR A 198 -7.67 -0.70 1.90
N THR A 199 -8.52 -1.33 2.72
CA THR A 199 -8.85 -2.76 2.58
C THR A 199 -9.72 -3.02 1.35
N ILE A 200 -10.76 -2.20 1.11
CA ILE A 200 -11.69 -2.36 -0.01
C ILE A 200 -11.00 -2.21 -1.36
N GLU A 201 -10.04 -1.28 -1.46
CA GLU A 201 -9.24 -1.08 -2.68
C GLU A 201 -8.08 -2.09 -2.81
N GLY A 202 -8.00 -3.07 -1.91
CA GLY A 202 -7.08 -4.21 -2.02
C GLY A 202 -5.66 -3.95 -1.53
N GLY A 203 -5.40 -2.85 -0.82
CA GLY A 203 -4.06 -2.51 -0.35
C GLY A 203 -3.41 -3.57 0.55
N LEU A 204 -4.18 -4.16 1.49
CA LEU A 204 -3.65 -5.24 2.34
C LEU A 204 -3.28 -6.49 1.55
N LEU A 205 -4.06 -6.83 0.52
CA LEU A 205 -3.78 -7.97 -0.36
C LEU A 205 -2.52 -7.74 -1.19
N GLN A 206 -2.26 -6.50 -1.62
CA GLN A 206 -1.03 -6.15 -2.35
C GLN A 206 0.22 -6.22 -1.49
N ILE A 207 0.12 -5.80 -0.23
CA ILE A 207 1.20 -5.92 0.73
C ILE A 207 1.48 -7.41 1.00
N ASP A 208 0.44 -8.20 1.31
CA ASP A 208 0.55 -9.65 1.49
C ASP A 208 1.22 -10.32 0.29
N GLN A 209 0.82 -9.90 -0.91
CA GLN A 209 1.50 -10.30 -2.13
C GLN A 209 2.99 -9.94 -2.08
N ALA A 210 3.35 -8.65 -1.98
CA ALA A 210 4.74 -8.19 -1.98
C ALA A 210 5.66 -8.95 -0.98
N VAL A 211 5.14 -9.29 0.20
CA VAL A 211 5.80 -10.15 1.22
C VAL A 211 6.22 -11.49 0.64
N HIS A 212 5.30 -12.17 -0.04
CA HIS A 212 5.49 -13.53 -0.55
C HIS A 212 6.33 -13.58 -1.83
N PHE A 213 6.49 -12.46 -2.54
CA PHE A 213 7.19 -12.39 -3.83
C PHE A 213 8.68 -12.05 -3.78
N GLU A 214 9.21 -11.65 -2.62
CA GLU A 214 10.61 -11.17 -2.47
C GLU A 214 11.00 -10.04 -3.46
N LYS A 215 10.01 -9.35 -4.03
CA LYS A 215 10.16 -8.23 -4.97
C LYS A 215 9.17 -7.12 -4.64
N PRO A 216 9.43 -6.36 -3.57
CA PRO A 216 8.43 -5.45 -3.01
C PRO A 216 8.09 -4.26 -3.92
N ASP A 217 8.97 -3.89 -4.86
CA ASP A 217 8.73 -2.77 -5.78
C ASP A 217 7.65 -3.04 -6.84
N ILE A 218 7.41 -4.32 -7.18
CA ILE A 218 6.63 -4.70 -8.37
C ILE A 218 5.14 -4.85 -8.07
N CYS A 219 4.74 -4.93 -6.79
CA CYS A 219 3.39 -5.36 -6.42
C CYS A 219 2.60 -4.44 -5.49
N ILE A 220 3.17 -3.33 -4.99
CA ILE A 220 2.47 -2.46 -4.02
C ILE A 220 1.93 -1.19 -4.69
N ASP A 221 0.81 -1.32 -5.37
CA ASP A 221 0.17 -0.23 -6.08
C ASP A 221 -0.55 0.74 -5.14
N THR A 222 -0.46 2.04 -5.41
CA THR A 222 -1.19 3.03 -4.62
C THR A 222 -2.70 2.89 -4.84
N PRO A 223 -3.50 2.67 -3.78
CA PRO A 223 -4.96 2.73 -3.88
C PRO A 223 -5.44 4.08 -4.44
N LEU A 224 -6.49 4.10 -5.25
CA LEU A 224 -7.05 5.32 -5.84
C LEU A 224 -7.40 6.38 -4.80
N PHE A 225 -7.95 6.00 -3.65
CA PHE A 225 -8.26 6.97 -2.61
C PHE A 225 -7.00 7.68 -2.12
N GLY A 226 -5.87 6.96 -2.05
CA GLY A 226 -4.56 7.53 -1.75
C GLY A 226 -4.09 8.51 -2.83
N VAL A 227 -4.30 8.19 -4.11
CA VAL A 227 -4.01 9.12 -5.22
C VAL A 227 -4.83 10.39 -5.10
N ARG A 228 -6.11 10.30 -4.71
CA ARG A 228 -6.97 11.48 -4.50
C ARG A 228 -6.43 12.39 -3.38
N PHE A 229 -5.93 11.81 -2.29
CA PHE A 229 -5.31 12.58 -1.22
C PHE A 229 -4.04 13.29 -1.69
N VAL A 230 -3.15 12.60 -2.41
CA VAL A 230 -1.91 13.22 -2.93
C VAL A 230 -2.23 14.32 -3.94
N ARG A 231 -3.21 14.13 -4.82
CA ARG A 231 -3.70 15.18 -5.74
C ARG A 231 -4.21 16.40 -5.01
N GLN A 232 -5.04 16.20 -3.99
CA GLN A 232 -5.59 17.29 -3.19
C GLN A 232 -4.48 18.07 -2.49
N TYR A 233 -3.55 17.36 -1.87
CA TYR A 233 -2.36 17.95 -1.25
C TYR A 233 -1.53 18.77 -2.24
N HIS A 234 -1.28 18.23 -3.45
CA HIS A 234 -0.49 18.92 -4.46
C HIS A 234 -1.18 20.21 -4.95
N LYS A 235 -2.51 20.17 -5.14
CA LYS A 235 -3.30 21.38 -5.48
C LYS A 235 -3.24 22.46 -4.39
N GLU A 236 -3.28 22.06 -3.12
CA GLU A 236 -3.21 22.99 -1.98
C GLU A 236 -1.86 23.68 -1.85
N LEU A 237 -0.79 23.12 -2.45
CA LEU A 237 0.54 23.74 -2.49
C LEU A 237 0.65 24.83 -3.57
N GLY A 238 -0.39 25.09 -4.36
CA GLY A 238 -0.41 26.18 -5.35
C GLY A 238 0.45 25.94 -6.60
N GLN A 239 0.67 24.67 -6.97
CA GLN A 239 1.27 24.27 -8.25
C GLN A 239 0.21 23.80 -9.24
#